data_AF-A0A8S3FVH6-F1
#
_entry.id   AF-A0A8S3FVH6-F1
#
_cell.length_a   1.000
_cell.length_b   1.000
_cell.length_c   1.000
_cell.angle_alpha   90.00
_cell.angle_beta   90.00
_cell.angle_gamma   90.00
#
_symmetry.space_group_name_H-M   'P 1'
#
loop_
_entity.id
_entity.type
_entity.pdbx_description
1 polymer ?
#
loop_
_entity_poly.entity_id
_entity_poly.type
_entity_poly.pdbx_seq_one_letter_code
_entity_poly.pdbx_strand_id
1 'polypeptide(L)'
;QDNSSEDEIERYAKAKLVISNEESVLQWRKKWSINYPTLDALAGSLLGIPVSSCTGQRIFSVTGRILEERRQNSGDDIVVDILFIRNF
;
A
#
# COMPACT_ATOMS: atom_id res chain seq x y z
N GLN A 1 4.89 23.68 22.89
CA GLN A 1 5.15 22.41 23.58
C GLN A 1 4.11 21.43 23.07
N ASP A 2 4.51 20.66 22.06
CA ASP A 2 3.64 19.77 21.29
C ASP A 2 3.76 18.36 21.89
N ASN A 3 3.12 18.14 23.04
CA ASN A 3 3.18 16.86 23.77
C ASN A 3 2.21 15.81 23.21
N SER A 4 1.37 16.16 22.24
CA SER A 4 0.27 15.32 21.79
C SER A 4 0.74 14.02 21.12
N SER A 5 1.85 14.06 20.39
CA SER A 5 2.40 12.87 19.70
C SER A 5 3.19 11.95 20.63
N GLU A 6 3.91 12.50 21.61
CA GLU A 6 4.64 11.71 22.61
C GLU A 6 3.67 10.93 23.51
N ASP A 7 2.57 11.56 23.93
CA ASP A 7 1.51 10.92 24.71
C ASP A 7 0.82 9.78 23.93
N GLU A 8 0.64 9.93 22.62
CA GLU A 8 0.06 8.90 21.74
C GLU A 8 0.98 7.68 21.64
N ILE A 9 2.29 7.90 21.45
CA ILE A 9 3.30 6.84 21.35
C ILE A 9 3.43 6.09 22.68
N GLU A 10 3.48 6.80 23.81
CA GLU A 10 3.54 6.15 25.12
C GLU A 10 2.32 5.28 25.39
N ARG A 11 1.13 5.77 25.01
CA ARG A 11 -0.12 5.02 25.16
C ARG A 11 -0.13 3.77 24.27
N TYR A 12 0.40 3.87 23.05
CA TYR A 12 0.57 2.72 22.17
C TYR A 12 1.60 1.72 22.72
N ALA A 13 2.73 2.19 23.24
CA ALA A 13 3.78 1.34 23.81
C ALA A 13 3.33 0.59 25.07
N LYS A 14 2.46 1.19 25.88
CA LYS A 14 1.85 0.56 27.07
C LYS A 14 0.65 -0.32 26.73
N ALA A 15 0.07 -0.19 25.53
CA ALA A 15 -1.10 -0.96 25.13
C ALA A 15 -0.73 -2.39 24.74
N LYS A 16 -1.38 -3.38 25.36
CA LYS A 16 -1.30 -4.78 24.93
C LYS A 16 -2.23 -5.00 23.73
N LEU A 17 -1.68 -4.80 22.55
CA LEU A 17 -2.40 -4.96 21.30
C LEU A 17 -2.39 -6.42 20.84
N VAL A 18 -3.58 -7.01 20.74
CA VAL A 18 -3.75 -8.38 20.23
C VAL A 18 -4.20 -8.30 18.78
N ILE A 19 -3.50 -8.99 17.89
CA ILE A 19 -3.88 -9.23 16.50
C ILE A 19 -4.36 -10.68 16.43
N SER A 20 -5.60 -10.90 16.00
CA SER A 20 -6.09 -12.27 15.78
C SER A 20 -5.43 -12.84 14.53
N ASN A 21 -5.13 -14.15 14.50
CA ASN A 21 -4.49 -14.79 13.34
C ASN A 21 -5.33 -14.72 12.04
N GLU A 22 -6.61 -14.41 12.18
CA GLU A 22 -7.59 -14.30 11.11
C GLU A 22 -7.72 -12.86 10.58
N GLU A 23 -7.18 -11.87 11.30
CA GLU A 23 -7.28 -10.45 10.96
C GLU A 23 -6.05 -9.99 10.15
N SER A 24 -6.30 -9.35 9.01
CA SER A 24 -5.24 -8.65 8.26
C SER A 24 -4.72 -7.46 9.08
N VAL A 25 -3.41 -7.22 9.02
CA VAL A 25 -2.75 -6.07 9.67
C VAL A 25 -3.40 -4.74 9.26
N LEU A 26 -3.92 -4.63 8.03
CA LEU A 26 -4.64 -3.43 7.56
C LEU A 26 -6.01 -3.25 8.25
N GLN A 27 -6.72 -4.35 8.50
CA GLN A 27 -8.01 -4.33 9.21
C GLN A 27 -7.80 -4.03 10.69
N TRP A 28 -6.80 -4.68 11.29
CA TRP A 28 -6.40 -4.41 12.66
C TRP A 28 -5.99 -2.95 12.85
N ARG A 29 -5.18 -2.39 11.95
CA ARG A 29 -4.82 -0.97 11.94
C ARG A 29 -6.07 -0.07 11.88
N LYS A 30 -6.99 -0.34 10.95
CA LYS A 30 -8.23 0.44 10.79
C LYS A 30 -9.06 0.47 12.08
N LYS A 31 -9.07 -0.62 12.86
CA LYS A 31 -9.74 -0.69 14.17
C LYS A 31 -9.10 0.24 15.21
N TRP A 32 -7.79 0.45 15.15
CA TRP A 32 -7.04 1.31 16.08
C TRP A 32 -6.83 2.74 15.58
N SER A 33 -7.18 3.03 14.33
CA SER A 33 -7.06 4.35 13.68
C SER A 33 -7.76 5.47 14.46
N ILE A 34 -8.88 5.17 15.12
CA ILE A 34 -9.62 6.15 15.94
C ILE A 34 -8.85 6.51 17.24
N ASN A 35 -8.10 5.55 17.79
CA ASN A 35 -7.39 5.73 19.06
C ASN A 35 -6.00 6.35 18.87
N TYR A 36 -5.40 6.15 17.70
CA TYR A 36 -4.03 6.56 17.39
C TYR A 36 -3.97 7.15 15.97
N PRO A 37 -4.53 8.34 15.73
CA PRO A 37 -4.64 8.90 14.37
C PRO A 37 -3.28 9.25 13.76
N THR A 38 -2.30 9.70 14.56
CA THR A 38 -0.97 10.07 14.08
C THR A 38 -0.16 8.83 13.73
N LEU A 39 -0.21 7.82 14.60
CA LEU A 39 0.46 6.55 14.38
C LEU A 39 -0.20 5.76 13.24
N ASP A 40 -1.51 5.90 13.08
CA ASP A 40 -2.24 5.31 11.96
C ASP A 40 -1.78 5.92 10.63
N ALA A 41 -1.70 7.25 10.51
CA ALA A 41 -1.20 7.89 9.31
C ALA A 41 0.20 7.37 8.92
N LEU A 42 1.10 7.28 9.90
CA LEU A 42 2.45 6.72 9.71
C LEU A 42 2.44 5.24 9.30
N ALA A 43 1.68 4.41 10.00
CA ALA A 43 1.56 2.99 9.71
C ALA A 43 0.95 2.75 8.32
N GLY A 44 0.08 3.64 7.84
CA GLY A 44 -0.48 3.57 6.50
C GLY A 44 0.53 3.86 5.41
N SER A 45 1.35 4.89 5.61
CA SER A 45 2.46 5.16 4.71
C SER A 45 3.48 4.01 4.72
N LEU A 46 3.77 3.41 5.87
CA LEU A 46 4.76 2.33 5.97
C LEU A 46 4.25 1.00 5.40
N LEU A 47 3.04 0.58 5.78
CA LEU A 47 2.44 -0.69 5.34
C LEU A 47 1.90 -0.62 3.91
N GLY A 48 1.63 0.58 3.39
CA GLY A 48 1.21 0.81 2.01
C GLY A 48 2.36 0.71 1.00
N ILE A 49 3.62 0.76 1.45
CA ILE A 49 4.78 0.58 0.58
C ILE A 49 4.91 -0.92 0.27
N PRO A 50 4.75 -1.34 -0.99
CA PRO A 50 4.99 -2.73 -1.35
C PRO A 50 6.48 -3.03 -1.13
N VAL A 51 6.76 -4.04 -0.30
CA VAL A 51 8.13 -4.47 0.04
C VAL A 51 8.88 -5.04 -1.18
N SER A 52 8.19 -5.31 -2.30
CA SER A 52 8.81 -5.89 -3.49
C SER A 52 8.43 -5.16 -4.78
N SER A 53 9.44 -4.93 -5.63
CA SER A 53 9.29 -4.52 -7.04
C SER A 53 8.56 -5.59 -7.89
N CYS A 54 8.38 -6.80 -7.37
CA CYS A 54 7.80 -7.94 -8.06
C CYS A 54 6.33 -7.73 -8.48
N THR A 55 5.57 -6.91 -7.73
CA THR A 55 4.20 -6.53 -8.10
C THR A 55 4.17 -5.74 -9.41
N GLY A 56 5.10 -4.79 -9.59
CA GLY A 56 5.27 -4.08 -10.85
C GLY A 56 5.80 -4.98 -11.95
N GLN A 57 6.79 -5.84 -11.66
CA GLN A 57 7.38 -6.75 -12.64
C GLN A 57 6.37 -7.77 -13.21
N ARG A 58 5.42 -8.26 -12.41
CA ARG A 58 4.36 -9.14 -12.91
C ARG A 58 3.49 -8.42 -13.94
N ILE A 59 3.15 -7.16 -13.68
CA ILE A 59 2.34 -6.33 -14.58
C ILE A 59 3.15 -6.01 -15.84
N PHE A 60 4.42 -5.59 -15.71
CA PHE A 60 5.30 -5.35 -16.84
C PHE A 60 5.55 -6.61 -17.69
N SER A 61 5.63 -7.79 -17.08
CA SER A 61 5.80 -9.05 -17.82
C SER A 61 4.53 -9.48 -18.57
N VAL A 62 3.35 -9.28 -17.98
CA VAL A 62 2.08 -9.60 -18.65
C VAL A 62 1.74 -8.56 -19.71
N THR A 63 1.90 -7.27 -19.41
CA THR A 63 1.70 -6.18 -20.36
C THR A 63 2.77 -6.20 -21.45
N GLY A 64 4.02 -6.54 -21.14
CA GLY A 64 5.10 -6.72 -22.11
C GLY A 64 4.75 -7.77 -23.16
N ARG A 65 4.17 -8.91 -22.75
CA ARG A 65 3.70 -9.95 -23.68
C ARG A 65 2.54 -9.48 -24.57
N ILE A 66 1.53 -8.82 -23.99
CA ILE A 66 0.39 -8.27 -24.73
C ILE A 66 0.84 -7.15 -25.69
N LEU A 67 1.84 -6.38 -25.28
CA LEU A 67 2.37 -5.26 -26.03
C LEU A 67 3.32 -5.70 -27.14
N GLU A 68 4.18 -6.70 -26.91
CA GLU A 68 5.03 -7.30 -27.96
C GLU A 68 4.18 -7.91 -29.08
N GLU A 69 3.04 -8.53 -28.73
CA GLU A 69 2.08 -9.08 -29.70
C GLU A 69 1.33 -8.00 -30.50
N ARG A 70 1.12 -6.81 -29.92
CA ARG A 70 0.43 -5.65 -30.56
C ARG A 70 1.35 -4.57 -31.12
N ARG A 71 2.67 -4.67 -30.95
CA ARG A 71 3.67 -3.62 -31.31
C ARG A 71 3.87 -3.40 -32.81
N GLN A 72 3.15 -4.11 -33.67
CA GLN A 72 3.23 -3.87 -35.11
C GLN A 72 2.63 -2.54 -35.57
N ASN A 73 1.89 -1.78 -34.72
CA ASN A 73 1.26 -0.53 -35.22
C ASN A 73 0.82 0.51 -34.16
N SER A 74 1.47 0.59 -32.99
CA SER A 74 0.90 1.32 -31.84
C SER A 74 1.95 2.13 -31.07
N GLY A 75 1.77 3.45 -31.02
CA GLY A 75 2.69 4.40 -30.37
C GLY A 75 2.77 4.24 -28.85
N ASP A 76 3.83 4.80 -28.24
CA ASP A 76 4.14 4.63 -26.81
C ASP A 76 3.03 5.12 -25.85
N ASP A 77 2.18 6.04 -26.29
CA ASP A 77 1.15 6.69 -25.45
C ASP A 77 0.02 5.72 -25.04
N ILE A 78 -0.47 4.92 -25.99
CA ILE A 78 -1.51 3.90 -25.74
C ILE A 78 -1.03 2.76 -24.84
N VAL A 79 0.28 2.57 -24.71
CA VAL A 79 0.85 1.59 -23.78
C VAL A 79 0.63 2.04 -22.33
N VAL A 80 0.85 3.33 -22.08
CA VAL A 80 0.67 3.94 -20.76
C VAL A 80 -0.81 3.89 -20.38
N ASP A 81 -1.71 4.19 -21.32
CA ASP A 81 -3.16 4.12 -21.09
C ASP A 81 -3.64 2.70 -20.78
N ILE A 82 -3.19 1.69 -21.53
CA ILE A 82 -3.53 0.29 -21.27
C ILE A 82 -3.00 -0.16 -19.91
N LEU A 83 -1.79 0.26 -19.55
CA LEU A 83 -1.19 -0.04 -18.25
C LEU A 83 -1.98 0.60 -17.10
N PHE A 84 -2.47 1.83 -17.30
CA PHE A 84 -3.28 2.57 -16.34
C PHE A 84 -4.67 1.94 -16.14
N ILE A 85 -5.38 1.65 -17.23
CA ILE A 85 -6.72 1.01 -17.20
C ILE A 85 -6.68 -0.36 -16.51
N ARG A 86 -5.58 -1.09 -16.63
CA ARG A 86 -5.45 -2.43 -16.03
C ARG A 86 -5.03 -2.40 -14.55
N ASN A 87 -4.60 -1.25 -14.03
CA ASN A 87 -4.19 -1.07 -12.63
C ASN A 87 -5.28 -0.51 -11.72
N PHE A 88 -6.39 -0.03 -12.29
CA PHE A 88 -7.58 0.45 -11.57
C PHE A 88 -8.72 -0.56 -11.68
#